data_AF-A0A7Z9LC09-F1
#
_entry.id   AF-A0A7Z9LC09-F1
#
_cell.length_a   1.000
_cell.length_b   1.000
_cell.length_c   1.000
_cell.angle_alpha   90.00
_cell.angle_beta   90.00
_cell.angle_gamma   90.00
#
_symmetry.space_group_name_H-M   'P 1'
#
loop_
_entity.id
_entity.type
_entity.pdbx_description
1 polymer ?
#
loop_
_entity_poly.entity_id
_entity_poly.type
_entity_poly.pdbx_seq_one_letter_code
_entity_poly.pdbx_strand_id
1 'polypeptide(L)'
;MVRGDSNSDGVFDISDPIFIIEHIFLGALASCRNALDVNDDETVDIADVIVGLGGVFGTNPLPPAPFPACGLDPTPGTLTCVVSPACP
;
A
#
# COMPACT_ATOMS: atom_id res chain seq x y z
N MET A 1 1.44 2.21 9.58
CA MET A 1 0.72 1.74 8.39
C MET A 1 0.88 0.23 8.27
N VAL A 2 -0.02 -0.45 7.53
CA VAL A 2 0.22 -1.80 7.00
C VAL A 2 0.54 -1.64 5.52
N ARG A 3 1.67 -2.18 5.05
CA ARG A 3 2.06 -2.04 3.64
C ARG A 3 1.10 -2.84 2.78
N GLY A 4 0.55 -2.22 1.75
CA GLY A 4 -0.46 -2.83 0.89
C GLY A 4 -1.91 -2.58 1.32
N ASP A 5 -2.20 -2.16 2.56
CA ASP A 5 -3.55 -1.72 2.99
C ASP A 5 -3.83 -0.29 2.49
N SER A 6 -4.02 -0.21 1.18
CA SER A 6 -4.06 1.04 0.41
C SER A 6 -5.34 1.81 0.65
N ASN A 7 -6.45 1.10 0.87
CA ASN A 7 -7.75 1.71 1.16
C ASN A 7 -7.95 1.97 2.67
N SER A 8 -7.02 1.53 3.53
CA SER A 8 -7.03 1.67 5.00
C SER A 8 -8.20 0.98 5.71
N ASP A 9 -8.67 -0.16 5.18
CA ASP A 9 -9.72 -0.97 5.81
C ASP A 9 -9.16 -2.09 6.73
N GLY A 10 -7.84 -2.26 6.75
CA GLY A 10 -7.13 -3.22 7.59
C GLY A 10 -7.06 -4.63 7.00
N VAL A 11 -7.47 -4.82 5.74
CA VAL A 11 -7.46 -6.09 5.04
C VAL A 11 -6.69 -5.93 3.73
N PHE A 12 -5.64 -6.74 3.55
CA PHE A 12 -4.94 -6.79 2.26
C PHE A 12 -5.69 -7.71 1.29
N ASP A 13 -6.42 -7.12 0.34
CA ASP A 13 -7.19 -7.86 -0.68
C ASP A 13 -7.22 -7.15 -2.05
N ILE A 14 -8.13 -7.58 -2.94
CA ILE A 14 -8.22 -7.04 -4.31
C ILE A 14 -8.65 -5.56 -4.35
N SER A 15 -9.28 -5.06 -3.29
CA SER A 15 -9.70 -3.67 -3.20
C SER A 15 -8.52 -2.71 -3.04
N ASP A 16 -7.37 -3.17 -2.54
CA ASP A 16 -6.18 -2.32 -2.39
C ASP A 16 -5.55 -1.93 -3.74
N PRO A 17 -5.22 -2.87 -4.65
CA PRO A 17 -4.72 -2.49 -5.97
C PRO A 17 -5.74 -1.65 -6.76
N ILE A 18 -7.04 -1.88 -6.55
CA ILE A 18 -8.08 -1.03 -7.17
C ILE A 18 -7.99 0.40 -6.63
N PHE A 19 -7.84 0.58 -5.33
CA PHE A 19 -7.68 1.91 -4.73
C PHE A 19 -6.42 2.62 -5.23
N ILE A 20 -5.31 1.90 -5.44
CA ILE A 20 -4.11 2.49 -6.05
C ILE A 20 -4.40 3.00 -7.47
N ILE A 21 -5.14 2.26 -8.29
CA ILE A 21 -5.58 2.70 -9.63
C ILE A 21 -6.43 3.98 -9.53
N GLU A 22 -7.38 4.03 -8.59
CA GLU A 22 -8.21 5.21 -8.35
C GLU A 22 -7.36 6.41 -7.89
N HIS A 23 -6.34 6.18 -7.07
CA HIS A 23 -5.42 7.22 -6.62
C HIS A 23 -4.63 7.83 -7.80
N ILE A 24 -3.98 6.99 -8.62
CA ILE A 24 -3.08 7.46 -9.67
C ILE A 24 -3.81 8.01 -10.91
N PHE A 25 -5.00 7.50 -11.25
CA PHE A 25 -5.73 7.91 -12.46
C PHE A 25 -6.97 8.77 -12.20
N LEU A 26 -7.63 8.62 -11.05
CA LEU A 26 -8.88 9.32 -10.74
C LEU A 26 -8.72 10.38 -9.63
N GLY A 27 -7.53 10.48 -9.02
CA GLY A 27 -7.23 11.45 -7.99
C GLY A 27 -7.88 11.16 -6.65
N ALA A 28 -8.20 9.88 -6.35
CA ALA A 28 -8.66 9.49 -5.02
C ALA A 28 -7.62 9.89 -3.97
N LEU A 29 -8.07 10.42 -2.82
CA LEU A 29 -7.15 10.89 -1.77
C LEU A 29 -6.76 9.73 -0.85
N ALA A 30 -5.48 9.37 -0.88
CA ALA A 30 -4.91 8.39 0.04
C ALA A 30 -4.61 9.01 1.41
N SER A 31 -4.99 8.30 2.47
CA SER A 31 -4.66 8.64 3.88
C SER A 31 -3.16 8.46 4.19
N CYS A 32 -2.54 7.49 3.52
CA CYS A 32 -1.16 7.06 3.76
C CYS A 32 -0.49 6.59 2.48
N ARG A 33 0.46 7.38 1.94
CA ARG A 33 1.08 7.05 0.65
C ARG A 33 2.03 5.86 0.74
N ASN A 34 2.66 5.60 1.89
CA ASN A 34 3.53 4.42 2.04
C ASN A 34 2.73 3.11 2.06
N ALA A 35 1.42 3.15 2.33
CA ALA A 35 0.59 1.95 2.22
C ALA A 35 0.30 1.59 0.75
N LEU A 36 0.30 2.59 -0.15
CA LEU A 36 0.10 2.44 -1.58
C LEU A 36 1.40 2.02 -2.32
N ASP A 37 2.56 2.30 -1.72
CA ASP A 37 3.87 1.83 -2.18
C ASP A 37 4.07 0.38 -1.71
N VAL A 38 3.51 -0.54 -2.50
CA VAL A 38 3.44 -1.97 -2.17
C VAL A 38 4.80 -2.64 -2.36
N ASN A 39 5.57 -2.18 -3.35
CA ASN A 39 6.87 -2.75 -3.67
C ASN A 39 8.03 -2.08 -2.89
N ASP A 40 7.75 -1.03 -2.11
CA ASP A 40 8.68 -0.30 -1.25
C ASP A 40 9.83 0.35 -2.06
N ASP A 41 9.47 0.94 -3.21
CA ASP A 41 10.40 1.62 -4.11
C ASP A 41 10.32 3.15 -4.06
N GLU A 42 9.56 3.68 -3.10
CA GLU A 42 9.37 5.11 -2.82
C GLU A 42 8.58 5.85 -3.92
N THR A 43 7.99 5.11 -4.87
CA THR A 43 7.09 5.61 -5.91
C THR A 43 5.72 4.97 -5.76
N VAL A 44 4.65 5.71 -6.09
CA VAL A 44 3.30 5.14 -6.17
C VAL A 44 2.89 5.16 -7.64
N ASP A 45 2.94 4.00 -8.28
CA ASP A 45 2.62 3.84 -9.69
C ASP A 45 1.95 2.49 -10.02
N ILE A 46 2.01 2.06 -11.28
CA ILE A 46 1.36 0.82 -11.73
C ILE A 46 2.12 -0.44 -11.30
N ALA A 47 3.40 -0.33 -10.94
CA ALA A 47 4.19 -1.44 -10.41
C ALA A 47 3.59 -1.92 -9.08
N ASP A 48 3.12 -1.01 -8.22
CA ASP A 48 2.45 -1.33 -6.97
C ASP A 48 1.18 -2.14 -7.18
N VAL A 49 0.39 -1.76 -8.19
CA VAL A 49 -0.83 -2.48 -8.58
C VAL A 49 -0.50 -3.92 -8.98
N ILE A 50 0.55 -4.10 -9.80
CA ILE A 50 0.97 -5.43 -10.29
C ILE A 50 1.51 -6.28 -9.14
N VAL A 51 2.36 -5.70 -8.28
CA VAL A 51 2.92 -6.40 -7.12
C VAL A 51 1.82 -6.74 -6.13
N GLY A 52 0.91 -5.82 -5.83
CA GLY A 52 -0.24 -6.02 -4.95
C GLY A 52 -1.18 -7.13 -5.43
N LEU A 53 -1.62 -7.09 -6.69
CA LEU A 53 -2.43 -8.17 -7.27
C LEU A 53 -1.70 -9.51 -7.22
N GLY A 54 -0.40 -9.52 -7.51
CA GLY A 54 0.39 -10.74 -7.40
C GLY A 54 0.52 -11.25 -5.98
N GLY A 55 0.60 -10.37 -4.98
CA GLY A 55 0.56 -10.74 -3.56
C GLY A 55 -0.78 -11.35 -3.16
N VAL A 56 -1.90 -10.75 -3.58
CA VAL A 56 -3.26 -11.25 -3.33
C VAL A 56 -3.49 -12.65 -3.93
N PHE A 57 -3.01 -12.88 -5.16
CA PHE A 57 -3.16 -14.18 -5.84
C PHE A 57 -2.01 -15.17 -5.59
N GLY A 58 -0.99 -14.79 -4.81
CA GLY A 58 0.16 -15.63 -4.49
C GLY A 58 1.12 -15.89 -5.66
N THR A 59 1.14 -15.02 -6.68
CA THR A 59 2.09 -15.07 -7.80
C THR A 59 3.32 -14.19 -7.59
N ASN A 60 3.26 -13.22 -6.67
CA ASN A 60 4.38 -12.40 -6.21
C ASN A 60 4.58 -12.55 -4.70
N PRO A 61 5.76 -12.17 -4.16
CA PRO A 61 5.95 -12.06 -2.71
C PRO A 61 4.92 -11.13 -2.06
N LEU A 62 4.61 -11.38 -0.80
CA LEU A 62 3.80 -10.48 0.01
C LEU A 62 4.56 -9.15 0.23
N PRO A 63 3.84 -8.05 0.53
CA PRO A 63 4.46 -6.74 0.72
C PRO A 63 5.59 -6.78 1.78
N PRO A 64 6.67 -6.00 1.59
CA PRO A 64 7.70 -5.80 2.60
C PRO A 64 7.14 -5.25 3.92
N ALA A 65 7.97 -5.26 4.96
CA ALA A 65 7.61 -4.64 6.22
C ALA A 65 7.20 -3.16 6.02
N PRO A 66 6.21 -2.64 6.76
CA PRO A 66 5.42 -3.27 7.82
C PRO A 66 4.16 -3.99 7.29
N PHE A 67 4.27 -5.28 7.02
CA PHE A 67 3.19 -6.20 6.68
C PHE A 67 3.47 -7.56 7.35
N PRO A 68 2.45 -8.30 7.83
CA PRO A 68 1.01 -7.97 7.86
C PRO A 68 0.61 -7.11 9.07
N ALA A 69 1.55 -6.84 9.98
CA ALA A 69 1.30 -6.06 11.17
C ALA A 69 1.59 -4.57 10.94
N CYS A 70 0.82 -3.74 11.62
CA CYS A 70 1.06 -2.31 11.70
C CYS A 70 2.48 -1.98 12.17
N GLY A 71 3.11 -1.02 11.49
CA GLY A 71 4.41 -0.49 11.90
C GLY A 71 4.73 0.84 11.22
N LEU A 72 5.87 1.39 11.61
CA LEU A 72 6.52 2.46 10.86
C LEU A 72 7.19 1.86 9.63
N ASP A 73 7.31 2.68 8.60
CA ASP A 73 8.12 2.32 7.44
C ASP A 73 9.59 2.16 7.86
N PRO A 74 10.21 0.98 7.70
CA PRO A 74 11.61 0.79 8.03
C PRO A 74 12.56 1.35 6.96
N THR A 75 12.06 1.70 5.77
CA THR A 75 12.89 2.25 4.69
C THR A 75 12.91 3.78 4.76
N PRO A 76 14.07 4.41 4.49
CA PRO A 76 14.14 5.87 4.39
C PRO A 76 13.40 6.38 3.15
N GLY A 77 12.58 7.40 3.32
CA GLY A 77 11.73 7.92 2.24
C GLY A 77 11.16 9.31 2.48
N THR A 78 10.45 9.80 1.49
CA THR A 78 9.68 11.06 1.44
C THR A 78 8.18 10.83 1.39
N LEU A 79 7.74 9.62 1.02
CA LEU A 79 6.37 9.20 1.19
C LEU A 79 6.05 9.27 2.69
N THR A 80 4.86 9.81 2.97
CA THR A 80 4.39 9.98 4.34
C THR A 80 3.00 9.42 4.50
N CYS A 81 2.67 9.14 5.76
CA CYS A 81 1.33 8.79 6.17
C CYS A 81 0.78 9.87 7.08
N VAL A 82 -0.31 10.50 6.63
CA VAL A 82 -1.00 11.54 7.40
C VAL A 82 -1.80 10.87 8.51
N VAL A 83 -2.50 9.79 8.16
CA VAL A 83 -3.25 8.92 9.08
C VAL A 83 -3.23 7.50 8.52
N SER A 84 -3.07 6.49 9.38
CA SER A 84 -3.37 5.09 9.03
C SER A 84 -4.50 4.61 9.94
N PRO A 85 -5.79 4.79 9.57
CA PRO A 85 -6.92 4.44 10.42
C PRO A 85 -6.91 3.00 10.95
N ALA A 86 -6.45 2.06 10.14
CA ALA A 86 -6.29 0.66 10.52
C ALA A 86 -5.11 0.39 11.47
N CYS A 87 -4.21 1.37 11.66
CA CYS A 87 -3.05 1.32 12.55
C CYS A 87 -3.04 2.51 13.53
N PRO A 88 -3.74 2.42 14.67
CA PRO A 88 -3.68 3.42 15.74
C PRO A 88 -2.31 3.47 16.44
#